data_AF-A0A838RK21-F1
#
_entry.id   AF-A0A838RK21-F1
#
_cell.length_a   1.000
_cell.length_b   1.000
_cell.length_c   1.000
_cell.angle_alpha   90.00
_cell.angle_beta   90.00
_cell.angle_gamma   90.00
#
_symmetry.space_group_name_H-M   'P 1'
#
loop_
_entity.id
_entity.type
_entity.pdbx_description
1 polymer ?
#
loop_
_entity_poly.entity_id
_entity_poly.type
_entity_poly.pdbx_seq_one_letter_code
_entity_poly.pdbx_strand_id
1 'polypeptide(L)'
;MRAVTLEDLQLALVASEKFRSLEDCFVFAHMYLDYLSRYQITRISSPAHTNYIFYQYGEGYGSRMTRPLNTDLFIEDDDEFEMAYRWFESFLQDAERFEQGVVEMPQHQAFLSKKVVNQVVYTLQQSVGCVADSLTNANRARKRVGQTFEALMRMVIQQVGVDCQSRTIRLPIPGNPGYYMPYELDLVFSRKALITSEINYISASEIVGSVKTTSKDRIDKIFLDKYLLSELLGRDIPVVALFLHDVQRANKQGSPLGIASTFKKNHFLGYTVALKALDGVYYVDPLPNMLDNELLRAQIRDFQFFLTNDLWTLAK
;
A
#
# COMPACT_ATOMS: atom_id res chain seq x y z
N MET A 1 23.96 -2.18 23.10
CA MET A 1 22.60 -2.71 22.84
C MET A 1 22.73 -4.14 22.33
N ARG A 2 21.77 -5.02 22.67
CA ARG A 2 21.74 -6.40 22.15
C ARG A 2 21.40 -6.34 20.66
N ALA A 3 22.05 -7.17 19.84
CA ALA A 3 21.76 -7.28 18.42
C ALA A 3 20.33 -7.81 18.22
N VAL A 4 19.57 -7.15 17.34
CA VAL A 4 18.20 -7.55 16.97
C VAL A 4 18.26 -8.86 16.17
N THR A 5 17.50 -9.87 16.56
CA THR A 5 17.38 -11.13 15.82
C THR A 5 16.11 -11.18 14.97
N LEU A 6 15.98 -12.19 14.10
CA LEU A 6 14.73 -12.40 13.35
C LEU A 6 13.55 -12.72 14.28
N GLU A 7 13.77 -13.42 15.39
CA GLU A 7 12.73 -13.64 16.40
C GLU A 7 12.26 -12.33 17.04
N ASP A 8 13.18 -11.40 17.34
CA ASP A 8 12.81 -10.09 17.88
C ASP A 8 11.92 -9.32 16.89
N LEU A 9 12.25 -9.37 15.60
CA LEU A 9 11.44 -8.78 14.52
C LEU A 9 10.08 -9.48 14.37
N GLN A 10 10.03 -10.82 14.45
CA GLN A 10 8.79 -11.58 14.41
C GLN A 10 7.88 -11.22 15.58
N LEU A 11 8.44 -11.11 16.80
CA LEU A 11 7.72 -10.71 18.01
C LEU A 11 7.17 -9.30 17.89
N ALA A 12 7.99 -8.36 17.41
CA ALA A 12 7.57 -6.99 17.13
C ALA A 12 6.44 -6.94 16.10
N LEU A 13 6.57 -7.72 15.01
CA LEU A 13 5.55 -7.79 13.98
C LEU A 13 4.21 -8.30 14.53
N VAL A 14 4.20 -9.34 15.37
CA VAL A 14 2.94 -9.91 15.89
C VAL A 14 2.31 -9.11 17.02
N ALA A 15 3.05 -8.20 17.66
CA ALA A 15 2.56 -7.34 18.75
C ALA A 15 1.68 -6.22 18.20
N SER A 16 0.37 -6.25 18.49
CA SER A 16 -0.66 -5.39 17.88
C SER A 16 -0.40 -3.89 17.96
N GLU A 17 0.42 -3.44 18.91
CA GLU A 17 0.66 -2.03 19.23
C GLU A 17 1.81 -1.36 18.44
N LYS A 18 2.58 -2.12 17.66
CA LYS A 18 3.86 -1.68 17.09
C LYS A 18 3.81 -0.88 15.78
N PHE A 19 2.64 -0.50 15.27
CA PHE A 19 2.51 0.26 14.01
C PHE A 19 1.43 1.34 14.17
N ARG A 20 1.70 2.33 15.03
CA ARG A 20 0.76 3.41 15.37
C ARG A 20 1.17 4.77 14.78
N SER A 21 2.41 4.90 14.36
CA SER A 21 2.99 6.09 13.74
C SER A 21 3.88 5.72 12.54
N LEU A 22 4.21 6.71 11.70
CA LEU A 22 5.20 6.53 10.62
C LEU A 22 6.58 6.20 11.20
N GLU A 23 6.94 6.79 12.34
CA GLU A 23 8.17 6.49 13.07
C GLU A 23 8.23 5.02 13.48
N ASP A 24 7.13 4.42 13.96
CA ASP A 24 7.13 2.99 14.29
C ASP A 24 7.41 2.12 13.06
N CYS A 25 6.85 2.49 11.91
CA CYS A 25 7.11 1.81 10.64
C CYS A 25 8.59 1.96 10.23
N PHE A 26 9.14 3.16 10.38
CA PHE A 26 10.54 3.46 10.09
C PHE A 26 11.48 2.65 10.96
N VAL A 27 11.29 2.68 12.29
CA VAL A 27 12.08 1.89 13.25
C VAL A 27 12.02 0.40 12.91
N PHE A 28 10.84 -0.13 12.55
CA PHE A 28 10.73 -1.53 12.17
C PHE A 28 11.53 -1.87 10.90
N ALA A 29 11.48 -1.01 9.88
CA ALA A 29 12.23 -1.19 8.64
C ALA A 29 13.75 -1.07 8.88
N HIS A 30 14.18 -0.06 9.63
CA HIS A 30 15.57 0.13 10.06
C HIS A 30 16.11 -1.10 10.81
N MET A 31 15.35 -1.62 11.78
CA MET A 31 15.73 -2.87 12.48
C MET A 31 15.85 -4.07 11.54
N TYR A 32 15.06 -4.13 10.47
CA TYR A 32 15.14 -5.19 9.47
C TYR A 32 16.36 -5.04 8.56
N LEU A 33 16.67 -3.82 8.10
CA LEU A 33 17.86 -3.53 7.29
C LEU A 33 19.16 -3.77 8.08
N ASP A 34 19.21 -3.33 9.34
CA ASP A 34 20.31 -3.63 10.27
C ASP A 34 20.47 -5.15 10.49
N TYR A 35 19.37 -5.90 10.60
CA TYR A 35 19.42 -7.37 10.64
C TYR A 35 20.00 -7.97 9.34
N LEU A 36 19.55 -7.52 8.16
CA LEU A 36 20.06 -8.01 6.88
C LEU A 36 21.58 -7.78 6.76
N SER A 37 22.03 -6.56 7.06
CA SER A 37 23.43 -6.17 7.00
C SER A 37 24.28 -6.89 8.04
N ARG A 38 23.86 -6.89 9.31
CA ARG A 38 24.65 -7.49 10.40
C ARG A 38 24.84 -8.99 10.24
N TYR A 39 23.81 -9.71 9.81
CA TYR A 39 23.86 -11.17 9.65
C TYR A 39 24.23 -11.60 8.22
N GLN A 40 24.49 -10.66 7.32
CA GLN A 40 24.89 -10.92 5.93
C GLN A 40 23.95 -11.93 5.26
N ILE A 41 22.65 -11.67 5.36
CA ILE A 41 21.62 -12.59 4.88
C ILE A 41 21.78 -12.78 3.37
N THR A 42 21.72 -14.05 2.93
CA THR A 42 21.97 -14.41 1.53
C THR A 42 21.00 -13.69 0.59
N ARG A 43 21.55 -12.80 -0.25
CA ARG A 43 20.83 -12.07 -1.30
C ARG A 43 20.88 -12.82 -2.62
N ILE A 44 19.72 -13.14 -3.18
CA ILE A 44 19.58 -13.97 -4.39
C ILE A 44 18.83 -13.17 -5.46
N SER A 45 19.43 -13.02 -6.64
CA SER A 45 18.76 -12.35 -7.79
C SER A 45 17.83 -13.31 -8.52
N SER A 46 16.67 -12.81 -8.97
CA SER A 46 15.80 -13.61 -9.84
C SER A 46 16.48 -13.79 -11.21
N PRO A 47 16.56 -15.02 -11.74
CA PRO A 47 17.18 -15.27 -13.04
C PRO A 47 16.32 -14.77 -14.21
N ALA A 48 15.01 -14.61 -14.00
CA ALA A 48 14.06 -14.23 -15.05
C ALA A 48 13.74 -12.72 -15.05
N HIS A 49 13.92 -12.04 -13.93
CA HIS A 49 13.59 -10.62 -13.76
C HIS A 49 14.69 -9.95 -12.93
N THR A 50 15.65 -9.34 -13.60
CA THR A 50 16.90 -8.85 -12.98
C THR A 50 16.69 -7.74 -11.95
N ASN A 51 15.56 -7.04 -12.01
CA ASN A 51 15.19 -6.01 -11.05
C ASN A 51 14.50 -6.57 -9.78
N TYR A 52 14.51 -7.89 -9.58
CA TYR A 52 13.97 -8.50 -8.38
C TYR A 52 14.97 -9.40 -7.67
N ILE A 53 14.95 -9.32 -6.34
CA ILE A 53 15.76 -10.13 -5.44
C ILE A 53 14.92 -10.85 -4.40
N PHE A 54 15.57 -11.77 -3.70
CA PHE A 54 15.07 -12.51 -2.55
C PHE A 54 16.16 -12.54 -1.49
N TYR A 55 15.78 -12.51 -0.22
CA TYR A 55 16.66 -12.90 0.88
C TYR A 55 16.33 -14.30 1.34
N GLN A 56 17.35 -15.11 1.62
CA GLN A 56 17.20 -16.43 2.22
C GLN A 56 17.70 -16.41 3.67
N TYR A 57 16.77 -16.65 4.60
CA TYR A 57 17.11 -16.75 6.02
C TYR A 57 17.90 -18.03 6.31
N GLY A 58 18.66 -18.05 7.42
CA GLY A 58 19.49 -19.19 7.80
C GLY A 58 18.71 -20.49 8.08
N GLU A 59 19.44 -21.62 8.17
CA GLU A 59 18.85 -22.96 8.36
C GLU A 59 17.96 -23.07 9.61
N GLY A 60 18.26 -22.32 10.67
CA GLY A 60 17.44 -22.24 11.88
C GLY A 60 15.99 -21.76 11.63
N TYR A 61 15.75 -21.11 10.50
CA TYR A 61 14.43 -20.65 10.05
C TYR A 61 13.87 -21.50 8.89
N GLY A 62 14.45 -22.68 8.65
CA GLY A 62 14.06 -23.59 7.57
C GLY A 62 14.42 -23.08 6.17
N SER A 63 15.46 -22.25 6.07
CA SER A 63 15.96 -21.69 4.81
C SER A 63 14.87 -20.98 3.98
N ARG A 64 13.89 -20.39 4.68
CA ARG A 64 12.76 -19.66 4.08
C ARG A 64 13.27 -18.45 3.33
N MET A 65 12.68 -18.20 2.18
CA MET A 65 12.95 -17.01 1.39
C MET A 65 11.91 -15.93 1.63
N THR A 66 12.29 -14.68 1.46
CA THR A 66 11.37 -13.54 1.35
C THR A 66 10.62 -13.58 0.02
N ARG A 67 9.50 -12.86 -0.05
CA ARG A 67 8.88 -12.45 -1.31
C ARG A 67 9.86 -11.73 -2.24
N PRO A 68 9.55 -11.63 -3.54
CA PRO A 68 10.35 -10.84 -4.46
C PRO A 68 10.33 -9.37 -4.04
N LEU A 69 11.49 -8.73 -4.06
CA LEU A 69 11.67 -7.31 -3.78
C LEU A 69 12.16 -6.61 -5.04
N ASN A 70 11.47 -5.57 -5.48
CA ASN A 70 11.88 -4.75 -6.60
C ASN A 70 13.07 -3.89 -6.18
N THR A 71 14.24 -4.09 -6.78
CA THR A 71 15.47 -3.36 -6.43
C THR A 71 15.45 -1.91 -6.90
N ASP A 72 14.52 -1.53 -7.77
CA ASP A 72 14.33 -0.13 -8.16
C ASP A 72 13.60 0.67 -7.06
N LEU A 73 12.98 -0.04 -6.10
CA LEU A 73 12.16 0.55 -5.03
C LEU A 73 12.65 0.24 -3.61
N PHE A 74 13.14 -0.98 -3.38
CA PHE A 74 13.59 -1.40 -2.05
C PHE A 74 14.98 -0.83 -1.76
N ILE A 75 15.08 0.04 -0.75
CA ILE A 75 16.34 0.62 -0.31
C ILE A 75 17.00 -0.37 0.64
N GLU A 76 18.08 -1.00 0.21
CA GLU A 76 18.80 -2.03 0.98
C GLU A 76 19.77 -1.44 2.01
N ASP A 77 20.33 -0.27 1.72
CA ASP A 77 21.27 0.42 2.60
C ASP A 77 20.52 1.24 3.65
N ASP A 78 20.90 1.04 4.91
CA ASP A 78 20.18 1.59 6.05
C ASP A 78 20.40 3.11 6.20
N ASP A 79 21.61 3.59 5.92
CA ASP A 79 21.92 5.03 5.93
C ASP A 79 21.19 5.74 4.77
N GLU A 80 21.16 5.14 3.58
CA GLU A 80 20.38 5.64 2.44
C GLU A 80 18.89 5.68 2.77
N PHE A 81 18.37 4.64 3.43
CA PHE A 81 16.97 4.58 3.83
C PHE A 81 16.62 5.64 4.87
N GLU A 82 17.47 5.86 5.88
CA GLU A 82 17.29 6.92 6.86
C GLU A 82 17.26 8.30 6.19
N MET A 83 18.17 8.57 5.26
CA MET A 83 18.16 9.82 4.50
C MET A 83 16.90 9.97 3.65
N ALA A 84 16.47 8.92 2.95
CA ALA A 84 15.27 8.92 2.13
C ALA A 84 14.00 9.16 2.99
N TYR A 85 13.94 8.54 4.16
CA TYR A 85 12.83 8.70 5.10
C TYR A 85 12.75 10.13 5.64
N ARG A 86 13.88 10.76 6.02
CA ARG A 86 13.89 12.17 6.45
C ARG A 86 13.38 13.12 5.36
N TRP A 87 13.77 12.89 4.10
CA TRP A 87 13.23 13.66 2.97
C TRP A 87 11.75 13.42 2.78
N PHE A 88 11.29 12.18 2.96
CA PHE A 88 9.87 11.84 2.92
C PHE A 88 9.08 12.55 4.02
N GLU A 89 9.55 12.57 5.27
CA GLU A 89 8.90 13.32 6.35
C GLU A 89 8.84 14.82 6.06
N SER A 90 9.95 15.41 5.59
CA SER A 90 9.97 16.82 5.18
C SER A 90 8.97 17.11 4.06
N PHE A 91 8.86 16.20 3.09
CA PHE A 91 7.88 16.31 2.01
C PHE A 91 6.45 16.25 2.55
N LEU A 92 6.13 15.31 3.45
CA LEU A 92 4.77 15.20 4.00
C LEU A 92 4.39 16.45 4.82
N GLN A 93 5.31 17.00 5.61
CA GLN A 93 5.10 18.24 6.37
C GLN A 93 4.86 19.45 5.46
N ASP A 94 5.59 19.56 4.35
CA ASP A 94 5.36 20.62 3.37
C ASP A 94 4.06 20.38 2.59
N ALA A 95 3.72 19.13 2.27
CA ALA A 95 2.46 18.77 1.61
C ALA A 95 1.23 19.09 2.48
N GLU A 96 1.33 18.95 3.81
CA GLU A 96 0.29 19.41 4.75
C GLU A 96 0.03 20.92 4.63
N ARG A 97 1.09 21.71 4.44
CA ARG A 97 1.03 23.18 4.42
C ARG A 97 0.69 23.77 3.06
N PHE A 98 1.23 23.17 2.00
CA PHE A 98 1.20 23.70 0.64
C PHE A 98 0.36 22.86 -0.31
N GLU A 99 -0.16 21.71 0.13
CA GLU A 99 -1.04 20.84 -0.62
C GLU A 99 -0.42 20.47 -1.99
N GLN A 100 -1.18 20.60 -3.08
CA GLN A 100 -0.70 20.39 -4.44
C GLN A 100 0.49 21.31 -4.79
N GLY A 101 0.63 22.48 -4.15
CA GLY A 101 1.75 23.40 -4.35
C GLY A 101 3.11 22.83 -3.95
N VAL A 102 3.15 21.75 -3.15
CA VAL A 102 4.40 21.08 -2.75
C VAL A 102 5.23 20.62 -3.96
N VAL A 103 4.57 20.31 -5.09
CA VAL A 103 5.24 19.83 -6.31
C VAL A 103 6.04 20.90 -7.03
N GLU A 104 5.72 22.18 -6.78
CA GLU A 104 6.40 23.32 -7.38
C GLU A 104 7.65 23.72 -6.58
N MET A 105 7.78 23.21 -5.34
CA MET A 105 8.87 23.56 -4.44
C MET A 105 10.20 22.96 -4.93
N PRO A 106 11.24 23.80 -5.20
CA PRO A 106 12.51 23.32 -5.75
C PRO A 106 13.20 22.24 -4.91
N GLN A 107 13.09 22.30 -3.58
CA GLN A 107 13.74 21.31 -2.70
C GLN A 107 13.21 19.89 -2.90
N HIS A 108 11.96 19.73 -3.37
CA HIS A 108 11.32 18.42 -3.55
C HIS A 108 11.43 17.88 -4.98
N GLN A 109 11.87 18.66 -5.95
CA GLN A 109 11.88 18.24 -7.37
C GLN A 109 12.78 17.00 -7.60
N ALA A 110 14.00 17.02 -7.07
CA ALA A 110 14.92 15.88 -7.21
C ALA A 110 14.35 14.62 -6.53
N PHE A 111 13.81 14.78 -5.32
CA PHE A 111 13.15 13.72 -4.54
C PHE A 111 11.95 13.10 -5.30
N LEU A 112 11.06 13.93 -5.84
CA LEU A 112 9.89 13.49 -6.59
C LEU A 112 10.26 12.88 -7.94
N SER A 113 11.26 13.43 -8.64
CA SER A 113 11.71 12.89 -9.94
C SER A 113 12.25 11.47 -9.82
N LYS A 114 12.90 11.15 -8.69
CA LYS A 114 13.43 9.82 -8.37
C LYS A 114 12.39 8.87 -7.76
N LYS A 115 11.14 9.31 -7.60
CA LYS A 115 10.06 8.50 -7.01
C LYS A 115 10.34 8.05 -5.57
N VAL A 116 11.08 8.84 -4.79
CA VAL A 116 11.52 8.45 -3.44
C VAL A 116 10.33 8.20 -2.50
N VAL A 117 9.19 8.88 -2.69
CA VAL A 117 7.93 8.56 -2.00
C VAL A 117 7.58 7.08 -2.12
N ASN A 118 7.62 6.54 -3.34
CA ASN A 118 7.30 5.14 -3.58
C ASN A 118 8.37 4.23 -2.98
N GLN A 119 9.65 4.60 -3.06
CA GLN A 119 10.76 3.82 -2.50
C GLN A 119 10.66 3.67 -0.98
N VAL A 120 10.37 4.78 -0.26
CA VAL A 120 10.21 4.77 1.19
C VAL A 120 9.01 3.93 1.59
N VAL A 121 7.84 4.18 0.99
CA VAL A 121 6.61 3.41 1.28
C VAL A 121 6.81 1.91 0.97
N TYR A 122 7.47 1.59 -0.13
CA TYR A 122 7.78 0.22 -0.52
C TYR A 122 8.70 -0.45 0.50
N THR A 123 9.77 0.22 0.92
CA THR A 123 10.76 -0.31 1.87
C THR A 123 10.13 -0.54 3.24
N LEU A 124 9.35 0.42 3.75
CA LEU A 124 8.57 0.27 4.99
C LEU A 124 7.69 -0.99 4.95
N GLN A 125 6.88 -1.12 3.90
CA GLN A 125 5.90 -2.20 3.80
C GLN A 125 6.53 -3.55 3.45
N GLN A 126 7.59 -3.59 2.65
CA GLN A 126 8.24 -4.84 2.28
C GLN A 126 9.14 -5.38 3.38
N SER A 127 9.69 -4.54 4.26
CA SER A 127 10.35 -4.99 5.48
C SER A 127 9.41 -5.82 6.35
N VAL A 128 8.18 -5.30 6.55
CA VAL A 128 7.08 -6.04 7.21
C VAL A 128 6.76 -7.33 6.46
N GLY A 129 6.68 -7.27 5.14
CA GLY A 129 6.44 -8.41 4.27
C GLY A 129 7.47 -9.53 4.42
N CYS A 130 8.75 -9.17 4.43
CA CYS A 130 9.85 -10.11 4.51
C CYS A 130 9.91 -10.81 5.86
N VAL A 131 9.73 -10.08 6.96
CA VAL A 131 9.64 -10.69 8.29
C VAL A 131 8.41 -11.59 8.37
N ALA A 132 7.27 -11.18 7.80
CA ALA A 132 6.05 -12.00 7.80
C ALA A 132 6.23 -13.34 7.08
N ASP A 133 7.03 -13.39 6.02
CA ASP A 133 7.32 -14.62 5.27
C ASP A 133 8.16 -15.62 6.07
N SER A 134 8.80 -15.18 7.16
CA SER A 134 9.49 -16.05 8.11
C SER A 134 8.56 -16.70 9.14
N LEU A 135 7.31 -16.23 9.29
CA LEU A 135 6.37 -16.77 10.27
C LEU A 135 5.80 -18.13 9.86
N THR A 136 5.58 -19.02 10.83
CA THR A 136 5.00 -20.35 10.60
C THR A 136 3.52 -20.30 10.21
N ASN A 137 2.76 -19.32 10.73
CA ASN A 137 1.34 -19.16 10.43
C ASN A 137 1.12 -18.18 9.27
N ALA A 138 1.02 -18.74 8.06
CA ALA A 138 0.83 -17.97 6.83
C ALA A 138 -0.47 -17.13 6.81
N ASN A 139 -1.54 -17.56 7.48
CA ASN A 139 -2.79 -16.80 7.53
C ASN A 139 -2.64 -15.54 8.39
N ARG A 140 -2.06 -15.71 9.58
CA ARG A 140 -1.76 -14.60 10.49
C ARG A 140 -0.77 -13.62 9.85
N ALA A 141 0.26 -14.13 9.19
CA ALA A 141 1.24 -13.34 8.46
C ALA A 141 0.57 -12.46 7.38
N ARG A 142 -0.23 -13.05 6.49
CA ARG A 142 -0.96 -12.32 5.44
C ARG A 142 -1.89 -11.26 6.00
N LYS A 143 -2.66 -11.58 7.04
CA LYS A 143 -3.54 -10.63 7.72
C LYS A 143 -2.75 -9.45 8.26
N ARG A 144 -1.63 -9.73 8.93
CA ARG A 144 -0.80 -8.68 9.54
C ARG A 144 -0.18 -7.74 8.51
N VAL A 145 0.37 -8.28 7.42
CA VAL A 145 0.92 -7.47 6.31
C VAL A 145 -0.15 -6.55 5.73
N GLY A 146 -1.38 -7.05 5.53
CA GLY A 146 -2.49 -6.24 5.05
C GLY A 146 -2.87 -5.12 6.01
N GLN A 147 -3.01 -5.44 7.30
CA GLN A 147 -3.33 -4.45 8.35
C GLN A 147 -2.26 -3.36 8.47
N THR A 148 -0.98 -3.72 8.41
CA THR A 148 0.11 -2.74 8.46
C THR A 148 0.13 -1.86 7.21
N PHE A 149 -0.20 -2.40 6.04
CA PHE A 149 -0.29 -1.58 4.82
C PHE A 149 -1.42 -0.57 4.88
N GLU A 150 -2.60 -1.00 5.33
CA GLU A 150 -3.76 -0.12 5.54
C GLU A 150 -3.45 0.98 6.56
N ALA A 151 -2.83 0.62 7.68
CA ALA A 151 -2.38 1.59 8.68
C ALA A 151 -1.37 2.59 8.11
N LEU A 152 -0.38 2.11 7.33
CA LEU A 152 0.61 2.97 6.69
C LEU A 152 -0.04 3.97 5.74
N MET A 153 -0.92 3.51 4.83
CA MET A 153 -1.62 4.42 3.91
C MET A 153 -2.44 5.47 4.66
N ARG A 154 -3.14 5.07 5.72
CA ARG A 154 -3.89 5.99 6.57
C ARG A 154 -2.98 7.05 7.21
N MET A 155 -1.86 6.62 7.81
CA MET A 155 -0.91 7.54 8.46
C MET A 155 -0.28 8.52 7.47
N VAL A 156 0.07 8.06 6.26
CA VAL A 156 0.61 8.94 5.21
C VAL A 156 -0.41 9.98 4.77
N ILE A 157 -1.67 9.58 4.54
CA ILE A 157 -2.75 10.52 4.17
C ILE A 157 -3.03 11.52 5.30
N GLN A 158 -3.04 11.07 6.55
CA GLN A 158 -3.19 11.95 7.71
C GLN A 158 -2.03 12.93 7.85
N GLN A 159 -0.80 12.49 7.58
CA GLN A 159 0.40 13.32 7.73
C GLN A 159 0.47 14.46 6.70
N VAL A 160 -0.23 14.34 5.57
CA VAL A 160 -0.41 15.45 4.61
C VAL A 160 -1.64 16.31 4.94
N GLY A 161 -2.20 16.21 6.15
CA GLY A 161 -3.29 17.06 6.61
C GLY A 161 -4.68 16.68 6.09
N VAL A 162 -4.88 15.46 5.62
CA VAL A 162 -6.20 14.97 5.18
C VAL A 162 -6.78 14.04 6.24
N ASP A 163 -7.99 14.36 6.74
CA ASP A 163 -8.70 13.49 7.66
C ASP A 163 -8.95 12.14 6.99
N CYS A 164 -8.53 11.05 7.65
CA CYS A 164 -8.65 9.70 7.09
C CYS A 164 -8.83 8.66 8.20
N GLN A 165 -9.83 7.80 8.07
CA GLN A 165 -10.06 6.70 9.02
C GLN A 165 -10.72 5.49 8.37
N SER A 166 -10.58 4.32 8.97
CA SER A 166 -11.45 3.18 8.65
C SER A 166 -12.84 3.42 9.24
N ARG A 167 -13.90 3.04 8.54
CA ARG A 167 -15.29 3.25 9.01
C ARG A 167 -16.17 2.06 8.63
N THR A 168 -16.98 1.60 9.57
CA THR A 168 -18.11 0.71 9.26
C THR A 168 -19.38 1.55 9.15
N ILE A 169 -20.01 1.55 7.97
CA ILE A 169 -21.30 2.22 7.74
C ILE A 169 -22.44 1.21 7.76
N ARG A 170 -23.68 1.70 7.89
CA ARG A 170 -24.89 0.87 7.88
C ARG A 170 -25.79 1.32 6.73
N LEU A 171 -25.75 0.59 5.63
CA LEU A 171 -26.51 0.92 4.43
C LEU A 171 -27.94 0.39 4.55
N PRO A 172 -28.98 1.21 4.34
CA PRO A 172 -30.36 0.72 4.31
C PRO A 172 -30.55 -0.18 3.08
N ILE A 173 -31.37 -1.23 3.21
CA ILE A 173 -31.73 -2.08 2.07
C ILE A 173 -33.01 -1.54 1.42
N PRO A 174 -32.98 -1.06 0.16
CA PRO A 174 -34.15 -0.54 -0.52
C PRO A 174 -35.32 -1.52 -0.51
N GLY A 175 -36.53 -1.02 -0.25
CA GLY A 175 -37.74 -1.83 -0.15
C GLY A 175 -37.86 -2.70 1.09
N ASN A 176 -36.89 -2.67 2.02
CA ASN A 176 -36.87 -3.51 3.22
C ASN A 176 -36.66 -2.65 4.48
N PRO A 177 -37.68 -1.91 4.97
CA PRO A 177 -37.56 -1.04 6.14
C PRO A 177 -37.06 -1.79 7.38
N GLY A 178 -36.12 -1.18 8.11
CA GLY A 178 -35.53 -1.76 9.32
C GLY A 178 -34.35 -2.70 9.09
N TYR A 179 -34.08 -3.11 7.85
CA TYR A 179 -32.91 -3.91 7.49
C TYR A 179 -31.76 -3.03 7.01
N TYR A 180 -30.57 -3.33 7.53
CA TYR A 180 -29.33 -2.62 7.19
C TYR A 180 -28.22 -3.61 6.87
N MET A 181 -27.43 -3.29 5.86
CA MET A 181 -26.20 -4.00 5.51
C MET A 181 -25.02 -3.27 6.17
N PRO A 182 -24.32 -3.89 7.15
CA PRO A 182 -23.06 -3.35 7.64
C PRO A 182 -22.03 -3.42 6.52
N TYR A 183 -21.23 -2.38 6.39
CA TYR A 183 -20.26 -2.27 5.31
C TYR A 183 -18.96 -1.67 5.81
N GLU A 184 -17.88 -2.45 5.73
CA GLU A 184 -16.55 -2.07 6.21
C GLU A 184 -15.77 -1.37 5.09
N LEU A 185 -15.36 -0.13 5.35
CA LEU A 185 -14.55 0.69 4.46
C LEU A 185 -13.13 0.75 5.03
N ASP A 186 -12.14 0.37 4.21
CA ASP A 186 -10.73 0.36 4.63
C ASP A 186 -10.29 1.78 5.02
N LEU A 187 -10.56 2.76 4.13
CA LEU A 187 -10.31 4.19 4.37
C LEU A 187 -11.51 5.01 3.91
N VAL A 188 -11.85 6.04 4.68
CA VAL A 188 -12.73 7.15 4.34
C VAL A 188 -11.97 8.42 4.64
N PHE A 189 -11.84 9.30 3.65
CA PHE A 189 -11.08 10.54 3.79
C PHE A 189 -11.76 11.73 3.13
N SER A 190 -11.51 12.92 3.69
CA SER A 190 -12.08 14.21 3.27
C SER A 190 -11.24 15.37 3.82
N ARG A 191 -11.35 16.55 3.21
CA ARG A 191 -10.73 17.78 3.72
C ARG A 191 -11.70 18.73 4.43
N LYS A 192 -13.01 18.54 4.24
CA LYS A 192 -14.05 19.52 4.62
C LYS A 192 -14.98 19.06 5.71
N ALA A 193 -15.12 17.75 5.89
CA ALA A 193 -16.02 17.19 6.87
C ALA A 193 -15.22 16.69 8.06
N LEU A 194 -15.58 17.11 9.27
CA LEU A 194 -15.21 16.39 10.48
C LEU A 194 -15.69 14.95 10.31
N ILE A 195 -14.75 14.05 10.09
CA ILE A 195 -15.04 12.64 9.91
C ILE A 195 -15.39 12.07 11.30
N THR A 196 -16.63 12.24 11.76
CA THR A 196 -17.06 11.69 13.05
C THR A 196 -17.51 10.23 12.90
N SER A 197 -17.22 9.40 13.89
CA SER A 197 -17.62 7.99 13.95
C SER A 197 -19.14 7.80 14.17
N GLU A 198 -19.88 8.88 14.38
CA GLU A 198 -21.33 8.88 14.64
C GLU A 198 -22.16 8.96 13.35
N ILE A 199 -21.54 9.31 12.21
CA ILE A 199 -22.24 9.40 10.92
C ILE A 199 -22.29 8.02 10.27
N ASN A 200 -23.48 7.42 10.23
CA ASN A 200 -23.73 6.09 9.66
C ASN A 200 -23.69 6.03 8.11
N TYR A 201 -23.30 7.13 7.44
CA TYR A 201 -23.34 7.29 5.99
C TYR A 201 -22.05 7.92 5.46
N ILE A 202 -21.83 7.80 4.15
CA ILE A 202 -20.76 8.50 3.45
C ILE A 202 -21.30 9.89 3.07
N SER A 203 -20.59 10.96 3.39
CA SER A 203 -20.89 12.34 2.97
C SER A 203 -20.58 12.54 1.48
N ALA A 204 -21.18 13.56 0.86
CA ALA A 204 -20.89 13.91 -0.53
C ALA A 204 -19.43 14.33 -0.77
N SER A 205 -18.75 14.83 0.26
CA SER A 205 -17.34 15.26 0.22
C SER A 205 -16.35 14.18 0.65
N GLU A 206 -16.83 12.98 0.96
CA GLU A 206 -15.99 11.86 1.42
C GLU A 206 -15.65 10.93 0.26
N ILE A 207 -14.41 10.45 0.27
CA ILE A 207 -13.88 9.48 -0.68
C ILE A 207 -13.64 8.17 0.06
N VAL A 208 -13.95 7.06 -0.61
CA VAL A 208 -13.63 5.73 -0.12
C VAL A 208 -12.29 5.29 -0.73
N GLY A 209 -11.33 4.93 0.11
CA GLY A 209 -10.10 4.27 -0.32
C GLY A 209 -10.15 2.79 0.00
N SER A 210 -10.03 1.92 -1.00
CA SER A 210 -9.76 0.51 -0.74
C SER A 210 -8.27 0.22 -0.81
N VAL A 211 -7.72 -0.38 0.24
CA VAL A 211 -6.29 -0.65 0.38
C VAL A 211 -6.05 -2.14 0.37
N LYS A 212 -5.18 -2.62 -0.53
CA LYS A 212 -4.83 -4.04 -0.62
C LYS A 212 -3.35 -4.19 -0.98
N THR A 213 -2.66 -5.17 -0.43
CA THR A 213 -1.25 -5.41 -0.80
C THR A 213 -1.12 -5.87 -2.25
N THR A 214 -2.09 -6.64 -2.75
CA THR A 214 -2.14 -7.17 -4.13
C THR A 214 -3.58 -7.10 -4.63
N SER A 215 -3.74 -6.82 -5.93
CA SER A 215 -5.07 -6.67 -6.53
C SER A 215 -5.74 -8.04 -6.73
N LYS A 216 -5.13 -8.95 -7.51
CA LYS A 216 -5.63 -10.30 -7.75
C LYS A 216 -7.13 -10.31 -8.11
N ASP A 217 -7.88 -11.25 -7.55
CA ASP A 217 -9.34 -11.33 -7.53
C ASP A 217 -9.99 -10.26 -6.62
N ARG A 218 -9.23 -9.56 -5.79
CA ARG A 218 -9.79 -8.53 -4.90
C ARG A 218 -10.13 -7.24 -5.64
N ILE A 219 -9.56 -7.01 -6.83
CA ILE A 219 -9.94 -5.86 -7.65
C ILE A 219 -11.42 -5.93 -8.03
N ASP A 220 -11.93 -7.14 -8.30
CA ASP A 220 -13.33 -7.43 -8.60
C ASP A 220 -14.24 -6.88 -7.50
N LYS A 221 -13.84 -7.08 -6.22
CA LYS A 221 -14.58 -6.58 -5.06
C LYS A 221 -14.64 -5.05 -5.04
N ILE A 222 -13.55 -4.34 -5.33
CA ILE A 222 -13.51 -2.87 -5.24
C ILE A 222 -14.47 -2.22 -6.26
N PHE A 223 -14.54 -2.77 -7.48
CA PHE A 223 -15.49 -2.30 -8.49
C PHE A 223 -16.94 -2.60 -8.09
N LEU A 224 -17.21 -3.80 -7.57
CA LEU A 224 -18.52 -4.16 -7.06
C LEU A 224 -18.93 -3.27 -5.89
N ASP A 225 -17.97 -2.95 -5.01
CA ASP A 225 -18.14 -2.08 -3.86
C ASP A 225 -18.54 -0.66 -4.29
N LYS A 226 -17.81 -0.05 -5.24
CA LYS A 226 -18.20 1.26 -5.84
C LYS A 226 -19.61 1.22 -6.42
N TYR A 227 -19.90 0.18 -7.21
CA TYR A 227 -21.20 0.02 -7.85
C TYR A 227 -22.32 -0.04 -6.80
N LEU A 228 -22.25 -0.99 -5.86
CA LEU A 228 -23.27 -1.20 -4.83
C LEU A 228 -23.46 0.01 -3.93
N LEU A 229 -22.37 0.63 -3.48
CA LEU A 229 -22.44 1.85 -2.66
C LEU A 229 -23.18 2.96 -3.41
N SER A 230 -22.89 3.13 -4.70
CA SER A 230 -23.55 4.15 -5.50
C SER A 230 -25.04 3.88 -5.71
N GLU A 231 -25.40 2.63 -6.01
CA GLU A 231 -26.79 2.24 -6.22
C GLU A 231 -27.60 2.38 -4.92
N LEU A 232 -27.07 1.90 -3.79
CA LEU A 232 -27.78 1.94 -2.51
C LEU A 232 -27.92 3.36 -1.95
N LEU A 233 -26.97 4.25 -2.23
CA LEU A 233 -27.02 5.65 -1.79
C LEU A 233 -27.65 6.59 -2.83
N GLY A 234 -28.01 6.09 -4.02
CA GLY A 234 -28.65 6.86 -5.08
C GLY A 234 -27.80 8.00 -5.64
N ARG A 235 -26.48 7.94 -5.49
CA ARG A 235 -25.51 8.94 -5.95
C ARG A 235 -24.17 8.30 -6.24
N ASP A 236 -23.34 8.95 -7.05
CA ASP A 236 -21.98 8.43 -7.26
C ASP A 236 -21.14 8.59 -5.99
N ILE A 237 -20.42 7.52 -5.65
CA ILE A 237 -19.47 7.51 -4.53
C ILE A 237 -18.06 7.47 -5.10
N PRO A 238 -17.22 8.48 -4.80
CA PRO A 238 -15.81 8.44 -5.20
C PRO A 238 -15.09 7.27 -4.51
N VAL A 239 -14.49 6.39 -5.30
CA VAL A 239 -13.70 5.24 -4.82
C VAL A 239 -12.35 5.21 -5.51
N VAL A 240 -11.29 5.18 -4.70
CA VAL A 240 -9.92 4.94 -5.15
C VAL A 240 -9.41 3.58 -4.66
N ALA A 241 -8.51 2.97 -5.43
CA ALA A 241 -7.81 1.75 -5.04
C ALA A 241 -6.31 2.01 -4.82
N LEU A 242 -5.78 1.61 -3.68
CA LEU A 242 -4.37 1.69 -3.32
C LEU A 242 -3.79 0.28 -3.20
N PHE A 243 -2.84 -0.03 -4.07
CA PHE A 243 -2.16 -1.31 -4.12
C PHE A 243 -0.66 -1.16 -3.79
N LEU A 244 -0.10 -2.14 -3.08
CA LEU A 244 1.36 -2.20 -2.93
C LEU A 244 1.98 -2.65 -4.25
N HIS A 245 1.65 -3.85 -4.73
CA HIS A 245 2.25 -4.43 -5.95
C HIS A 245 1.36 -5.54 -6.52
N ASP A 246 1.66 -6.04 -7.73
CA ASP A 246 1.02 -7.24 -8.31
C ASP A 246 2.05 -8.30 -8.74
N VAL A 247 2.97 -8.59 -7.82
CA VAL A 247 4.07 -9.54 -8.00
C VAL A 247 3.91 -10.70 -7.02
N GLN A 248 4.15 -11.92 -7.48
CA GLN A 248 4.23 -13.11 -6.62
C GLN A 248 5.34 -14.07 -7.05
N ARG A 249 5.77 -14.91 -6.12
CA ARG A 249 6.63 -16.07 -6.41
C ARG A 249 5.93 -17.03 -7.37
N ALA A 250 6.69 -17.55 -8.33
CA ALA A 250 6.25 -18.57 -9.26
C ALA A 250 7.28 -19.70 -9.30
N ASN A 251 6.80 -20.94 -9.15
CA ASN A 251 7.65 -22.11 -9.36
C ASN A 251 7.71 -22.37 -10.86
N LYS A 252 8.78 -21.92 -11.52
CA LYS A 252 9.02 -22.18 -12.94
C LYS A 252 10.15 -23.21 -13.06
N GLN A 253 9.86 -24.35 -13.69
CA GLN A 253 10.84 -25.42 -13.92
C GLN A 253 11.54 -25.90 -12.64
N GLY A 254 10.83 -25.97 -11.52
CA GLY A 254 11.38 -26.42 -10.23
C GLY A 254 12.21 -25.38 -9.46
N SER A 255 12.44 -24.19 -10.03
CA SER A 255 13.10 -23.08 -9.32
C SER A 255 12.09 -22.23 -8.55
N PRO A 256 12.32 -21.96 -7.24
CA PRO A 256 11.46 -21.11 -6.44
C PRO A 256 11.74 -19.60 -6.62
N LEU A 257 12.69 -19.25 -7.50
CA LEU A 257 13.12 -17.87 -7.79
C LEU A 257 12.37 -17.22 -8.96
N GLY A 258 11.35 -17.90 -9.49
CA GLY A 258 10.50 -17.35 -10.52
C GLY A 258 9.53 -16.30 -9.97
N ILE A 259 9.11 -15.40 -10.86
CA ILE A 259 8.19 -14.31 -10.54
C ILE A 259 7.06 -14.32 -11.56
N ALA A 260 5.84 -14.02 -11.10
CA ALA A 260 4.68 -13.86 -11.95
C ALA A 260 3.87 -12.63 -11.54
N SER A 261 3.22 -12.02 -12.53
CA SER A 261 2.22 -10.98 -12.29
C SER A 261 0.93 -11.59 -11.76
N THR A 262 0.27 -10.86 -10.86
CA THR A 262 -1.05 -11.20 -10.33
C THR A 262 -2.16 -10.29 -10.84
N PHE A 263 -1.81 -9.30 -11.66
CA PHE A 263 -2.75 -8.33 -12.19
C PHE A 263 -3.64 -8.94 -13.27
N LYS A 264 -4.95 -8.91 -13.05
CA LYS A 264 -5.95 -9.39 -14.02
C LYS A 264 -6.32 -8.29 -15.02
N LYS A 265 -5.42 -7.97 -15.96
CA LYS A 265 -5.59 -6.89 -16.96
C LYS A 265 -6.98 -6.85 -17.62
N ASN A 266 -7.45 -7.99 -18.16
CA ASN A 266 -8.71 -8.02 -18.90
C ASN A 266 -9.93 -7.88 -18.00
N HIS A 267 -9.85 -8.34 -16.75
CA HIS A 267 -10.91 -8.11 -15.76
C HIS A 267 -10.99 -6.63 -15.42
N PHE A 268 -9.83 -6.00 -15.13
CA PHE A 268 -9.76 -4.56 -14.86
C PHE A 268 -10.41 -3.74 -15.98
N LEU A 269 -9.95 -3.93 -17.23
CA LEU A 269 -10.51 -3.23 -18.39
C LEU A 269 -12.00 -3.52 -18.58
N GLY A 270 -12.41 -4.78 -18.40
CA GLY A 270 -13.81 -5.19 -18.47
C GLY A 270 -14.68 -4.46 -17.43
N TYR A 271 -14.24 -4.37 -16.18
CA TYR A 271 -14.98 -3.69 -15.11
C TYR A 271 -15.01 -2.19 -15.27
N THR A 272 -13.93 -1.57 -15.75
CA THR A 272 -13.91 -0.13 -16.06
C THR A 272 -14.98 0.26 -17.08
N VAL A 273 -15.29 -0.63 -18.04
CA VAL A 273 -16.31 -0.39 -19.07
C VAL A 273 -17.69 -0.85 -18.64
N ALA A 274 -17.80 -2.04 -18.02
CA ALA A 274 -19.09 -2.70 -17.76
C ALA A 274 -19.72 -2.30 -16.41
N LEU A 275 -18.94 -1.84 -15.45
CA LEU A 275 -19.41 -1.37 -14.15
C LEU A 275 -19.21 0.15 -14.08
N LYS A 276 -18.81 0.67 -12.91
CA LYS A 276 -18.37 2.04 -12.73
C LYS A 276 -16.85 2.08 -12.66
N ALA A 277 -16.23 2.93 -13.49
CA ALA A 277 -14.81 3.21 -13.38
C ALA A 277 -14.47 3.72 -11.98
N LEU A 278 -13.34 3.29 -11.42
CA LEU A 278 -12.81 3.85 -10.17
C LEU A 278 -12.27 5.26 -10.43
N ASP A 279 -12.31 6.11 -9.40
CA ASP A 279 -11.84 7.50 -9.49
C ASP A 279 -10.31 7.60 -9.45
N GLY A 280 -9.64 6.49 -9.15
CA GLY A 280 -8.20 6.35 -9.29
C GLY A 280 -7.72 4.97 -8.85
N VAL A 281 -6.69 4.47 -9.53
CA VAL A 281 -6.03 3.21 -9.18
C VAL A 281 -4.53 3.45 -9.10
N TYR A 282 -3.97 3.20 -7.93
CA TYR A 282 -2.59 3.55 -7.63
C TYR A 282 -1.81 2.35 -7.12
N TYR A 283 -0.59 2.22 -7.60
CA TYR A 283 0.36 1.21 -7.16
C TYR A 283 1.61 1.87 -6.57
N VAL A 284 2.14 1.32 -5.48
CA VAL A 284 3.47 1.70 -5.01
C VAL A 284 4.54 1.14 -5.97
N ASP A 285 4.37 -0.11 -6.39
CA ASP A 285 5.21 -0.84 -7.36
C ASP A 285 4.35 -1.23 -8.59
N PRO A 286 4.07 -0.28 -9.50
CA PRO A 286 3.35 -0.57 -10.74
C PRO A 286 4.17 -1.48 -11.64
N LEU A 287 3.51 -2.45 -12.27
CA LEU A 287 4.18 -3.28 -13.28
C LEU A 287 4.47 -2.45 -14.54
N PRO A 288 5.58 -2.72 -15.28
CA PRO A 288 5.93 -1.93 -16.47
C PRO A 288 4.79 -1.82 -17.49
N ASN A 289 4.06 -2.92 -17.72
CA ASN A 289 2.93 -2.94 -18.66
C ASN A 289 1.74 -2.07 -18.24
N MET A 290 1.61 -1.72 -16.95
CA MET A 290 0.59 -0.77 -16.47
C MET A 290 0.94 0.67 -16.87
N LEU A 291 2.22 0.97 -17.05
CA LEU A 291 2.69 2.31 -17.40
C LEU A 291 2.89 2.46 -18.92
N ASP A 292 3.29 1.39 -19.61
CA ASP A 292 3.57 1.43 -21.05
C ASP A 292 2.30 1.33 -21.91
N ASN A 293 1.27 0.65 -21.42
CA ASN A 293 0.02 0.49 -22.16
C ASN A 293 -0.88 1.72 -21.97
N GLU A 294 -1.22 2.41 -23.05
CA GLU A 294 -1.99 3.67 -23.00
C GLU A 294 -3.35 3.55 -22.31
N LEU A 295 -4.05 2.42 -22.44
CA LEU A 295 -5.34 2.17 -21.80
C LEU A 295 -5.21 1.90 -20.30
N LEU A 296 -4.09 1.32 -19.86
CA LEU A 296 -3.82 1.00 -18.45
C LEU A 296 -3.17 2.15 -17.69
N ARG A 297 -2.21 2.85 -18.32
CA ARG A 297 -1.96 4.28 -18.05
C ARG A 297 -3.29 5.00 -18.36
N ALA A 298 -3.48 6.31 -18.37
CA ALA A 298 -4.85 6.88 -18.25
C ALA A 298 -5.58 6.49 -16.94
N GLN A 299 -5.80 5.21 -16.59
CA GLN A 299 -6.53 4.75 -15.39
C GLN A 299 -5.66 4.40 -14.18
N ILE A 300 -4.43 3.92 -14.40
CA ILE A 300 -3.48 3.49 -13.35
C ILE A 300 -2.35 4.51 -13.26
N ARG A 301 -1.99 4.88 -12.02
CA ARG A 301 -0.85 5.73 -11.69
C ARG A 301 -0.04 5.15 -10.54
N ASP A 302 1.06 5.80 -10.20
CA ASP A 302 1.84 5.43 -9.02
C ASP A 302 1.34 6.16 -7.75
N PHE A 303 1.72 5.66 -6.58
CA PHE A 303 1.28 6.21 -5.30
C PHE A 303 1.77 7.65 -5.05
N GLN A 304 2.95 8.01 -5.53
CA GLN A 304 3.41 9.40 -5.49
C GLN A 304 2.47 10.33 -6.27
N PHE A 305 1.98 9.91 -7.43
CA PHE A 305 1.01 10.69 -8.21
C PHE A 305 -0.31 10.91 -7.43
N PHE A 306 -0.77 9.89 -6.70
CA PHE A 306 -1.91 10.05 -5.80
C PHE A 306 -1.66 11.18 -4.78
N LEU A 307 -0.54 11.12 -4.05
CA LEU A 307 -0.24 12.12 -3.01
C LEU A 307 0.06 13.52 -3.56
N THR A 308 0.58 13.63 -4.77
CA THR A 308 1.01 14.91 -5.34
C THR A 308 -0.05 15.60 -6.19
N ASN A 309 -1.05 14.86 -6.67
CA ASN A 309 -2.05 15.41 -7.61
C ASN A 309 -3.48 15.02 -7.24
N ASP A 310 -3.77 13.72 -7.26
CA ASP A 310 -5.17 13.27 -7.24
C ASP A 310 -5.81 13.39 -5.87
N LEU A 311 -5.06 13.21 -4.78
CA LEU A 311 -5.55 13.42 -3.42
C LEU A 311 -6.16 14.83 -3.26
N TRP A 312 -5.48 15.85 -3.76
CA TRP A 312 -5.90 17.25 -3.67
C TRP A 312 -7.05 17.60 -4.60
N THR A 313 -7.17 16.87 -5.72
CA THR A 313 -8.23 17.09 -6.69
C THR A 313 -9.53 16.38 -6.29
N LEU A 314 -9.40 15.17 -5.73
CA LEU A 314 -10.52 14.36 -5.29
C LEU A 314 -11.09 14.86 -3.97
N ALA A 315 -10.24 15.23 -3.00
CA ALA A 315 -10.69 15.62 -1.66
C ALA A 315 -11.13 17.08 -1.53
N LYS A 316 -11.59 17.69 -2.64
CA LYS A 316 -12.00 19.09 -2.73
C LYS A 316 -13.26 19.42 -1.95
#